data_AF-A0A7W4EXI9-F1
#
_entry.id   AF-A0A7W4EXI9-F1
#
_cell.length_a   1.000
_cell.length_b   1.000
_cell.length_c   1.000
_cell.angle_alpha   90.00
_cell.angle_beta   90.00
_cell.angle_gamma   90.00
#
_symmetry.space_group_name_H-M   'P 1'
#
loop_
_entity.id
_entity.type
_entity.pdbx_description
1 polymer ?
#
loop_
_entity_poly.entity_id
_entity_poly.type
_entity_poly.pdbx_seq_one_letter_code
_entity_poly.pdbx_strand_id
1 'polypeptide(L)'
;MTGKFQRLKGLKLANFKGVKRESVLILALLLLSTSPAFAQAGGGGAGAFTTAGNEIKKYWTPLKTFIQFVGGIVGLIGGLRIYNKWQNGDQDVNKEILGWGGACLFLTIVPTFVGSFFGLS
;
A
#
# COMPACT_ATOMS: atom_id res chain seq x y z
N MET A 1 10.41 -41.22 3.23
CA MET A 1 10.48 -40.31 4.39
C MET A 1 9.18 -40.43 5.17
N THR A 2 9.24 -41.10 6.31
CA THR A 2 8.11 -41.62 7.09
C THR A 2 7.52 -40.53 7.99
N GLY A 3 6.40 -39.93 7.59
CA GLY A 3 5.62 -39.03 8.45
C GLY A 3 4.66 -39.83 9.34
N LYS A 4 5.03 -40.05 10.60
CA LYS A 4 4.15 -40.66 11.61
C LYS A 4 2.91 -39.78 11.81
N PHE A 5 1.75 -40.24 11.35
CA PHE A 5 0.45 -39.72 11.78
C PHE A 5 0.26 -40.03 13.27
N GLN A 6 0.72 -39.14 14.15
CA GLN A 6 0.44 -39.21 15.58
C GLN A 6 -1.06 -38.96 15.79
N ARG A 7 -1.79 -40.04 16.02
CA ARG A 7 -3.20 -40.00 16.40
C ARG A 7 -3.34 -39.16 17.67
N LEU A 8 -4.20 -38.14 17.61
CA LEU A 8 -4.65 -37.32 18.74
C LEU A 8 -5.42 -38.22 19.75
N LYS A 9 -4.68 -39.04 20.51
CA LYS A 9 -5.16 -39.77 21.68
C LYS A 9 -5.30 -38.78 22.83
N GLY A 10 -6.37 -37.98 22.84
CA GLY A 10 -6.57 -37.03 23.93
C GLY A 10 -7.77 -36.10 23.81
N LEU A 11 -8.39 -35.97 22.64
CA LEU A 11 -9.60 -35.18 22.54
C LEU A 11 -10.79 -36.01 23.06
N LYS A 12 -11.04 -35.95 24.37
CA LYS A 12 -12.34 -36.37 24.91
C LYS A 12 -13.40 -35.48 24.26
N LEU A 13 -14.13 -36.02 23.29
CA LEU A 13 -15.35 -35.42 22.79
C LEU A 13 -16.27 -35.20 23.99
N ALA A 14 -16.49 -33.93 24.33
CA ALA A 14 -17.35 -33.53 25.43
C ALA A 14 -18.69 -34.27 25.31
N ASN A 15 -19.10 -34.94 26.38
CA ASN A 15 -20.35 -35.69 26.41
C ASN A 15 -21.49 -34.67 26.53
N PHE A 16 -22.09 -34.27 25.42
CA PHE A 16 -23.20 -33.30 25.38
C PHE A 16 -24.54 -33.92 25.80
N LYS A 17 -24.58 -34.64 26.93
CA LYS A 17 -25.83 -35.14 27.52
C LYS A 17 -26.48 -33.99 28.30
N GLY A 18 -27.41 -33.29 27.65
CA GLY A 18 -28.25 -32.26 28.29
C GLY A 18 -28.07 -30.82 27.78
N VAL A 19 -27.38 -30.60 26.67
CA VAL A 19 -27.27 -29.25 26.12
C VAL A 19 -28.62 -28.81 25.55
N LYS A 20 -29.23 -27.81 26.20
CA LYS A 20 -30.43 -27.14 25.71
C LYS A 20 -30.11 -26.47 24.37
N ARG A 21 -31.02 -26.56 23.38
CA ARG A 21 -30.79 -26.01 22.02
C ARG A 21 -30.35 -24.54 22.05
N GLU A 22 -30.82 -23.77 23.02
CA GLU A 22 -30.44 -22.38 23.30
C GLU A 22 -28.94 -22.22 23.60
N SER A 23 -28.35 -23.13 24.37
CA SER A 23 -26.92 -23.11 24.70
C SER A 23 -26.03 -23.44 23.50
N VAL A 24 -26.53 -24.26 22.55
CA VAL A 24 -25.83 -24.53 21.28
C VAL A 24 -25.84 -23.27 20.39
N LEU A 25 -26.96 -22.56 20.34
CA LEU A 25 -27.10 -21.34 19.55
C LEU A 25 -26.20 -20.22 20.08
N ILE A 26 -26.10 -20.06 21.40
CA ILE A 26 -25.22 -19.07 22.04
C ILE A 26 -23.74 -19.39 21.74
N LEU A 27 -23.35 -20.66 21.84
CA LEU A 27 -21.98 -21.08 21.53
C LEU A 27 -21.64 -20.88 20.04
N ALA A 28 -22.58 -21.17 19.14
CA ALA A 28 -22.43 -20.90 17.71
C ALA A 28 -22.29 -19.40 17.41
N LEU A 29 -23.05 -18.55 18.09
CA LEU A 29 -22.95 -17.10 17.95
C LEU A 29 -21.62 -16.55 18.48
N LEU A 30 -21.12 -17.11 19.59
CA LEU A 30 -19.82 -16.77 20.16
C LEU A 30 -18.67 -17.16 19.20
N LEU A 31 -18.78 -18.33 18.57
CA LEU A 31 -17.81 -18.80 17.56
C LEU A 31 -17.85 -17.98 16.26
N LEU A 32 -19.00 -17.39 15.92
CA LEU A 32 -19.12 -16.48 14.77
C LEU A 32 -18.59 -15.07 15.09
N SER A 33 -18.61 -14.64 16.36
CA SER A 33 -18.12 -13.31 16.78
C SER A 33 -16.59 -13.15 16.71
N THR A 34 -15.84 -14.24 16.66
CA THR A 34 -14.38 -14.21 16.51
C THR A 34 -13.92 -14.12 15.04
N SER A 35 -14.85 -14.17 14.08
CA SER A 35 -14.52 -13.96 12.67
C SER A 35 -14.29 -12.47 12.40
N PRO A 36 -13.19 -12.07 11.73
CA PRO A 36 -12.96 -10.66 11.43
C PRO A 36 -14.07 -10.15 10.50
N ALA A 37 -14.98 -9.34 11.06
CA ALA A 37 -16.05 -8.70 10.31
C ALA A 37 -15.49 -7.53 9.49
N PHE A 38 -14.97 -7.81 8.29
CA PHE A 38 -14.54 -6.78 7.33
C PHE A 38 -15.69 -5.94 6.75
N ALA A 39 -16.94 -6.21 7.15
CA ALA A 39 -18.13 -5.56 6.61
C ALA A 39 -18.63 -4.35 7.42
N GLN A 40 -18.10 -4.09 8.63
CA GLN A 40 -18.47 -2.92 9.42
C GLN A 40 -17.59 -1.71 9.04
N ALA A 41 -17.54 -1.34 7.76
CA ALA A 41 -17.21 0.04 7.41
C ALA A 41 -18.45 0.91 7.73
N GLY A 42 -18.67 1.10 9.03
CA GLY A 42 -19.81 1.83 9.57
C GLY A 42 -19.67 3.31 9.29
N GLY A 43 -20.57 3.82 8.43
CA GLY A 43 -20.80 5.23 8.22
C GLY A 43 -21.39 5.43 6.84
N GLY A 44 -22.70 5.62 6.75
CA GLY A 44 -23.39 5.87 5.48
C GLY A 44 -22.68 6.97 4.67
N GLY A 45 -22.76 6.89 3.33
CA GLY A 45 -22.25 7.88 2.35
C GLY A 45 -20.88 8.49 2.69
N ALA A 46 -20.88 9.51 3.54
CA ALA A 46 -19.70 10.22 4.05
C ALA A 46 -18.64 9.33 4.73
N GLY A 47 -19.03 8.31 5.52
CA GLY A 47 -18.06 7.44 6.22
C GLY A 47 -17.27 6.52 5.29
N ALA A 48 -17.87 6.13 4.17
CA ALA A 48 -17.19 5.38 3.11
C ALA A 48 -16.10 6.22 2.42
N PHE A 49 -16.35 7.51 2.17
CA PHE A 49 -15.35 8.41 1.59
C PHE A 49 -14.18 8.70 2.53
N THR A 50 -14.44 8.89 3.83
CA THR A 50 -13.37 9.07 4.83
C THR A 50 -12.50 7.82 4.94
N THR A 51 -13.13 6.64 4.97
CA THR A 51 -12.40 5.36 4.98
C THR A 51 -11.58 5.17 3.71
N ALA A 52 -12.17 5.39 2.53
CA ALA A 52 -11.46 5.29 1.25
C ALA A 52 -10.28 6.29 1.16
N GLY A 53 -10.46 7.52 1.64
CA GLY A 53 -9.39 8.51 1.72
C GLY A 53 -8.23 8.04 2.59
N ASN A 54 -8.54 7.47 3.77
CA ASN A 54 -7.54 6.90 4.68
C ASN A 54 -6.79 5.71 4.07
N GLU A 55 -7.46 4.86 3.29
CA GLU A 55 -6.80 3.78 2.55
C GLU A 55 -5.83 4.32 1.50
N ILE A 56 -6.20 5.37 0.75
CA ILE A 56 -5.29 6.02 -0.21
C ILE A 56 -4.06 6.61 0.50
N LYS A 57 -4.22 7.18 1.71
CA LYS A 57 -3.09 7.72 2.49
C LYS A 57 -2.03 6.66 2.82
N LYS A 58 -2.44 5.42 3.11
CA LYS A 58 -1.51 4.33 3.45
C LYS A 58 -0.52 4.03 2.33
N TYR A 59 -0.95 4.22 1.08
CA TYR A 59 -0.11 3.99 -0.10
C TYR A 59 0.70 5.22 -0.53
N TRP A 60 0.48 6.38 0.10
CA TRP A 60 1.11 7.63 -0.32
C TRP A 60 2.62 7.65 -0.08
N THR A 61 3.06 7.31 1.14
CA THR A 61 4.48 7.26 1.50
C THR A 61 5.30 6.30 0.62
N PRO A 62 4.89 5.03 0.40
CA PRO A 62 5.63 4.14 -0.49
C PRO A 62 5.60 4.62 -1.95
N LEU A 63 4.51 5.22 -2.42
CA LEU A 63 4.42 5.81 -3.76
C LEU A 63 5.40 6.97 -3.93
N LYS A 64 5.50 7.87 -2.95
CA LYS A 64 6.43 9.00 -2.96
C LYS A 64 7.88 8.52 -3.09
N THR A 65 8.27 7.54 -2.28
CA THR A 65 9.60 6.93 -2.33
C THR A 65 9.88 6.31 -3.69
N PHE A 66 8.91 5.60 -4.28
CA PHE A 66 9.04 5.04 -5.62
C PHE A 66 9.26 6.11 -6.69
N ILE A 67 8.50 7.21 -6.65
CA ILE A 67 8.67 8.32 -7.60
C ILE A 67 10.06 8.98 -7.45
N GLN A 68 10.57 9.11 -6.22
CA GLN A 68 11.92 9.63 -6.00
C GLN A 68 13.00 8.71 -6.60
N PHE A 69 12.86 7.40 -6.48
CA PHE A 69 13.76 6.45 -7.13
C PHE A 69 13.70 6.54 -8.65
N VAL A 70 12.50 6.55 -9.24
CA VAL A 70 12.34 6.69 -10.70
C VAL A 70 12.87 8.04 -11.19
N GLY A 71 12.60 9.12 -10.46
CA GLY A 71 13.11 10.45 -10.75
C GLY A 71 14.63 10.49 -10.76
N GLY A 72 15.29 9.82 -9.82
CA GLY A 72 16.74 9.66 -9.79
C GLY A 72 17.29 8.94 -11.02
N ILE A 73 16.67 7.82 -11.41
CA ILE A 73 17.10 7.04 -12.58
C ILE A 73 16.95 7.85 -13.88
N VAL A 74 15.79 8.47 -14.09
CA VAL A 74 15.51 9.28 -15.30
C VAL A 74 16.38 10.54 -15.33
N GLY A 75 16.63 11.16 -14.17
CA GLY A 75 17.57 12.27 -14.03
C GLY A 75 18.98 11.88 -14.49
N LEU A 76 19.49 10.74 -14.03
CA LEU A 76 20.79 10.21 -14.42
C LEU A 76 20.90 9.97 -15.94
N ILE A 77 19.90 9.33 -16.54
CA ILE A 77 19.86 9.05 -17.99
C ILE A 77 19.85 10.35 -18.80
N GLY A 78 19.04 11.33 -18.40
CA GLY A 78 18.99 12.64 -19.07
C GLY A 78 20.31 13.42 -18.95
N GLY A 79 20.97 13.35 -17.79
CA GLY A 79 22.29 13.94 -17.58
C GLY A 79 23.36 13.31 -18.48
N LEU A 80 23.33 11.98 -18.65
CA LEU A 80 24.23 11.28 -19.58
C LEU A 80 24.04 11.71 -21.04
N ARG A 81 22.78 11.90 -21.48
CA ARG A 81 22.48 12.42 -22.82
C ARG A 81 23.08 13.81 -23.03
N ILE A 82 22.90 14.71 -22.07
CA ILE A 82 23.43 16.08 -22.13
C ILE A 82 24.94 16.07 -22.17
N TYR A 83 25.59 15.25 -21.34
CA TYR A 83 27.05 15.12 -21.35
C TYR A 83 27.58 14.71 -22.72
N ASN A 84 26.94 13.72 -23.36
CA ASN A 84 27.33 13.30 -24.71
C ASN A 84 27.19 14.44 -25.73
N LYS A 85 26.11 15.22 -25.68
CA LYS A 85 25.91 16.38 -26.57
C LYS A 85 26.92 17.50 -26.30
N TRP A 86 27.27 17.72 -25.04
CA TRP A 86 28.27 18.71 -24.65
C TRP A 86 29.66 18.36 -25.18
N GLN A 87 30.06 17.09 -25.06
CA GLN A 87 31.32 16.59 -25.62
C GLN A 87 31.37 16.64 -27.16
N ASN A 88 30.22 16.59 -27.82
CA ASN A 88 30.11 16.68 -29.29
C ASN A 88 30.03 18.13 -29.81
N GLY A 89 30.05 19.14 -28.93
CA GLY A 89 29.99 20.55 -29.34
C GLY A 89 28.64 20.99 -29.92
N ASP A 90 27.55 20.29 -29.58
CA ASP A 90 26.20 20.61 -30.05
C ASP A 90 25.72 21.97 -29.47
N GLN A 91 25.17 22.84 -30.31
CA GLN A 91 24.72 24.18 -29.88
C GLN A 91 23.44 24.13 -29.04
N ASP A 92 22.69 23.02 -29.09
CA ASP A 92 21.43 22.87 -28.34
C ASP A 92 21.61 22.45 -26.87
N VAL A 93 22.86 22.26 -26.41
CA VAL A 93 23.17 21.78 -25.05
C VAL A 93 22.57 22.67 -23.96
N ASN A 94 22.66 23.99 -24.10
CA ASN A 94 22.09 24.93 -23.12
C ASN A 94 20.57 24.78 -22.99
N LYS A 95 19.88 24.56 -24.11
CA LYS A 95 18.42 24.36 -24.14
C LYS A 95 18.03 23.01 -23.54
N GLU A 96 18.81 21.97 -23.82
CA GLU A 96 18.59 20.65 -23.22
C GLU A 96 18.86 20.63 -21.72
N ILE A 97 19.90 21.31 -21.22
CA ILE A 97 20.21 21.42 -19.79
C ILE A 97 19.05 22.11 -19.05
N LEU A 98 18.55 23.22 -19.58
CA LEU A 98 17.44 23.95 -18.97
C LEU A 98 16.15 23.12 -18.95
N GLY A 99 15.83 22.45 -20.07
CA GLY A 99 14.64 21.60 -20.17
C GLY A 99 14.71 20.36 -19.27
N TRP A 100 15.85 19.68 -19.25
CA TRP A 100 16.08 18.52 -18.38
C TRP A 100 16.12 18.90 -16.90
N GLY A 101 16.84 19.96 -16.55
CA GLY A 101 16.94 20.45 -15.17
C GLY A 101 15.57 20.85 -14.61
N GLY A 102 14.76 21.55 -15.41
CA GLY A 102 13.38 21.87 -15.05
C GLY A 102 12.50 20.64 -14.88
N ALA A 103 12.59 19.67 -15.80
CA ALA A 103 11.81 18.42 -15.72
C ALA A 103 12.20 17.56 -14.51
N CYS A 104 13.49 17.47 -14.20
CA CYS A 104 14.01 16.70 -13.06
C CYS A 104 13.58 17.31 -11.72
N LEU A 105 13.65 18.64 -11.61
CA LEU A 105 13.19 19.37 -10.44
C LEU A 105 11.67 19.20 -10.25
N PHE A 106 10.91 19.32 -11.34
CA PHE A 106 9.47 19.12 -11.31
C PHE A 106 9.09 17.71 -10.81
N LEU A 107 9.70 16.65 -11.37
CA LEU A 107 9.46 15.27 -10.94
C LEU A 107 9.73 15.03 -9.45
N THR A 108 10.71 15.73 -8.88
CA THR A 108 11.09 15.58 -7.47
C THR A 108 10.15 16.33 -6.53
N ILE A 109 9.63 17.49 -6.94
CA ILE A 109 8.78 18.36 -6.11
C ILE A 109 7.30 17.95 -6.17
N VAL A 110 6.81 17.45 -7.30
CA VAL A 110 5.40 17.09 -7.53
C VAL A 110 4.81 16.20 -6.42
N PRO A 111 5.47 15.12 -5.96
CA PRO A 111 4.90 14.26 -4.92
C PRO A 111 4.68 15.00 -3.59
N THR A 112 5.55 15.96 -3.25
CA THR A 112 5.39 16.75 -2.03
C THR A 112 4.31 17.81 -2.20
N PHE A 113 4.26 18.46 -3.36
CA PHE A 113 3.25 19.46 -3.68
C PHE A 113 1.83 18.86 -3.69
N VAL A 114 1.63 17.75 -4.41
CA VAL A 114 0.33 17.05 -4.45
C VAL A 114 -0.06 16.54 -3.07
N GLY A 115 0.89 15.98 -2.31
CA GLY A 115 0.63 15.53 -0.94
C GLY A 115 0.17 16.67 -0.02
N SER A 116 0.72 17.87 -0.21
CA SER A 116 0.32 19.05 0.56
C SER A 116 -1.12 19.49 0.32
N PHE A 117 -1.69 19.32 -0.89
CA PHE A 117 -3.11 19.64 -1.14
C PHE A 117 -4.06 18.68 -0.42
N PHE A 118 -3.64 17.42 -0.24
CA PHE A 118 -4.49 16.36 0.32
C PHE A 118 -4.20 16.07 1.81
N GLY A 119 -3.29 16.84 2.44
CA GLY A 119 -2.85 16.58 3.82
C GLY A 119 -2.20 15.20 3.96
N LEU A 120 -1.37 14.84 2.98
CA LEU A 120 -0.59 13.60 2.88
C LEU A 120 0.90 13.99 2.98
N SER A 121 1.42 14.08 4.20
CA SER A 121 2.84 14.41 4.46
C SER A 121 3.61 13.18 4.90
#